data_AF-A0A975PD44-F1
#
_entry.id   AF-A0A975PD44-F1
#
_cell.length_a   1.000
_cell.length_b   1.000
_cell.length_c   1.000
_cell.angle_alpha   90.00
_cell.angle_beta   90.00
_cell.angle_gamma   90.00
#
_symmetry.space_group_name_H-M   'P 1'
#
loop_
_entity.id
_entity.type
_entity.pdbx_description
1 polymer ?
#
loop_
_entity_poly.entity_id
_entity_poly.type
_entity_poly.pdbx_seq_one_letter_code
_entity_poly.pdbx_strand_id
1 'polypeptide(L)'
;MPLSRAPRWRGPLAAVLGGLLASVLGTGLHAQILYIGDTPLPLGAAAAIVLSCAATVFAGLWAGAALWSAVAGLLAYVVLGLFTLDLWDTPLIITGTILEEQPGIVLAGRIWLFGQALATIAALLITSRVLAMARRAGAQQEA
;
A
#
# COMPACT_ATOMS: atom_id res chain seq x y z
N MET A 1 30.08 -16.67 -4.43
CA MET A 1 30.24 -15.21 -4.69
C MET A 1 30.04 -14.46 -3.37
N PRO A 2 30.90 -13.52 -2.96
CA PRO A 2 30.64 -12.76 -1.74
C PRO A 2 29.36 -11.94 -1.95
N LEU A 3 28.35 -12.17 -1.11
CA LEU A 3 27.11 -11.39 -1.08
C LEU A 3 27.48 -9.92 -0.83
N SER A 4 27.49 -9.10 -1.89
CA SER A 4 27.66 -7.67 -1.71
C SER A 4 26.50 -7.19 -0.84
N ARG A 5 26.82 -6.63 0.34
CA ARG A 5 25.78 -6.03 1.19
C ARG A 5 25.12 -4.93 0.36
N ALA A 6 23.83 -5.08 0.10
CA ALA A 6 23.07 -4.06 -0.60
C ALA A 6 23.33 -2.68 0.07
N PRO A 7 23.53 -1.60 -0.71
CA PRO A 7 23.80 -0.29 -0.18
C PRO A 7 22.76 0.10 0.89
N ARG A 8 23.22 0.65 2.03
CA ARG A 8 22.36 0.95 3.18
C ARG A 8 21.23 1.94 2.88
N TRP A 9 21.36 2.74 1.82
CA TRP A 9 20.36 3.72 1.37
C TRP A 9 19.21 3.10 0.57
N ARG A 10 19.37 1.89 0.01
CA ARG A 10 18.33 1.25 -0.81
C ARG A 10 17.05 1.04 -0.02
N GLY A 11 17.16 0.58 1.22
CA GLY A 11 16.02 0.35 2.09
C GLY A 11 15.15 1.58 2.33
N PRO A 12 15.70 2.66 2.93
CA PRO A 12 14.96 3.90 3.15
C PRO A 12 14.39 4.49 1.86
N LEU A 13 15.16 4.50 0.76
CA LEU A 13 14.69 5.03 -0.51
C LEU A 13 13.51 4.22 -1.05
N ALA A 14 13.59 2.88 -0.99
CA ALA A 14 12.51 1.98 -1.41
C ALA A 14 11.23 2.28 -0.64
N ALA A 15 11.35 2.46 0.69
CA ALA A 15 10.21 2.67 1.55
C ALA A 15 9.55 4.03 1.32
N VAL A 16 10.34 5.10 1.16
CA VAL A 16 9.83 6.44 0.86
C VAL A 16 9.14 6.45 -0.50
N LEU A 17 9.82 6.00 -1.56
CA LEU A 17 9.24 6.01 -2.90
C LEU A 17 8.03 5.07 -3.01
N GLY A 18 8.14 3.85 -2.48
CA GLY A 18 7.06 2.88 -2.50
C GLY A 18 5.85 3.32 -1.69
N GLY A 19 6.06 3.89 -0.50
CA GLY A 19 4.98 4.39 0.34
C GLY A 19 4.28 5.63 -0.22
N LEU A 20 5.04 6.60 -0.75
CA LEU A 20 4.47 7.79 -1.41
C LEU A 20 3.73 7.44 -2.70
N LEU A 21 4.29 6.55 -3.52
CA LEU A 21 3.64 6.09 -4.74
C LEU A 21 2.34 5.36 -4.42
N ALA A 22 2.36 4.45 -3.44
CA ALA A 22 1.19 3.73 -2.97
C ALA A 22 0.10 4.68 -2.43
N SER A 23 0.48 5.66 -1.60
CA SER A 23 -0.50 6.57 -1.00
C SER A 23 -1.09 7.55 -2.01
N VAL A 24 -0.28 8.20 -2.84
CA VAL A 24 -0.75 9.22 -3.78
C VAL A 24 -1.55 8.58 -4.91
N LEU A 25 -1.01 7.57 -5.58
CA LEU A 25 -1.71 6.93 -6.71
C LEU A 25 -2.91 6.12 -6.24
N GLY A 26 -2.80 5.43 -5.08
CA GLY A 26 -3.92 4.72 -4.48
C GLY A 26 -5.05 5.66 -4.07
N THR A 27 -4.72 6.87 -3.59
CA THR A 27 -5.74 7.90 -3.29
C THR A 27 -6.39 8.44 -4.57
N GLY A 28 -5.67 8.58 -5.69
CA GLY A 28 -6.32 8.86 -6.97
C GLY A 28 -7.28 7.74 -7.42
N LEU A 29 -6.85 6.49 -7.23
CA LEU A 29 -7.59 5.31 -7.68
C LEU A 29 -8.82 5.01 -6.81
N HIS A 30 -8.76 5.22 -5.50
CA HIS A 30 -9.89 4.93 -4.60
C HIS A 30 -11.12 5.80 -4.86
N ALA A 31 -10.91 7.00 -5.42
CA ALA A 31 -11.98 7.92 -5.79
C ALA A 31 -12.81 7.43 -6.98
N GLN A 32 -12.36 6.38 -7.68
CA GLN A 32 -13.09 5.78 -8.79
C GLN A 32 -14.20 4.86 -8.27
N ILE A 33 -15.44 5.36 -8.29
CA ILE A 33 -16.64 4.62 -7.89
C ILE A 33 -17.47 4.37 -9.14
N LEU A 34 -17.76 3.10 -9.41
CA LEU A 34 -18.70 2.72 -10.47
C LEU A 34 -20.11 2.73 -9.87
N TYR A 35 -21.09 3.30 -10.57
CA TYR A 35 -22.48 3.26 -10.16
C TYR A 35 -23.28 2.36 -11.10
N ILE A 36 -24.02 1.41 -10.53
CA ILE A 36 -25.02 0.61 -11.25
C ILE A 36 -26.39 1.02 -10.72
N GLY A 37 -27.08 1.89 -11.47
CA GLY A 37 -28.22 2.64 -10.93
C GLY A 37 -27.76 3.47 -9.73
N ASP A 38 -28.48 3.35 -8.61
CA ASP A 38 -28.14 4.04 -7.35
C ASP A 38 -27.17 3.25 -6.46
N THR A 39 -26.69 2.08 -6.91
CA THR A 39 -25.80 1.24 -6.10
C THR A 39 -24.32 1.61 -6.36
N PRO A 40 -23.59 2.11 -5.35
CA PRO A 40 -22.17 2.39 -5.49
C PRO A 40 -21.33 1.10 -5.39
N LEU A 41 -20.45 0.89 -6.36
CA LEU A 41 -19.44 -0.17 -6.39
C LEU A 41 -18.03 0.47 -6.32
N PRO A 42 -17.37 0.43 -5.15
CA PRO A 42 -16.08 1.09 -4.92
C PRO A 42 -14.89 0.25 -5.46
N LEU A 43 -14.95 -0.11 -6.75
CA LEU A 43 -13.92 -0.93 -7.40
C LEU A 43 -12.55 -0.24 -7.40
N GLY A 44 -12.52 1.09 -7.47
CA GLY A 44 -11.30 1.88 -7.32
C GLY A 44 -10.61 1.65 -5.99
N ALA A 45 -11.35 1.55 -4.88
CA ALA A 45 -10.78 1.28 -3.57
C ALA A 45 -10.15 -0.12 -3.50
N ALA A 46 -10.79 -1.12 -4.09
CA ALA A 46 -10.22 -2.46 -4.20
C ALA A 46 -8.93 -2.47 -5.05
N ALA A 47 -8.93 -1.77 -6.19
CA ALA A 47 -7.75 -1.65 -7.04
C ALA A 47 -6.60 -0.88 -6.35
N ALA A 48 -6.92 0.14 -5.55
CA ALA A 48 -5.95 0.88 -4.74
C ALA A 48 -5.24 -0.02 -3.71
N ILE A 49 -5.97 -0.91 -3.04
CA ILE A 49 -5.40 -1.91 -2.12
C ILE A 49 -4.40 -2.83 -2.85
N VAL A 50 -4.77 -3.31 -4.03
CA VAL A 50 -3.89 -4.17 -4.85
C VAL A 50 -2.64 -3.40 -5.29
N LEU A 51 -2.81 -2.17 -5.78
CA LEU A 51 -1.70 -1.30 -6.18
C LEU A 51 -0.73 -1.07 -5.02
N SER A 52 -1.24 -0.75 -3.84
CA SER A 52 -0.42 -0.52 -2.66
C SER A 52 0.32 -1.78 -2.21
N CYS A 53 -0.37 -2.93 -2.18
CA CYS A 53 0.26 -4.22 -1.88
C CYS A 53 1.41 -4.49 -2.86
N ALA A 54 1.19 -4.31 -4.17
CA ALA A 54 2.21 -4.48 -5.18
C ALA A 54 3.40 -3.52 -5.02
N ALA A 55 3.14 -2.23 -4.79
CA ALA A 55 4.18 -1.20 -4.61
C ALA A 55 5.04 -1.47 -3.37
N THR A 56 4.42 -1.87 -2.26
CA THR A 56 5.12 -2.17 -1.01
C THR A 56 5.85 -3.51 -1.06
N VAL A 57 5.32 -4.53 -1.75
CA VAL A 57 6.06 -5.77 -2.07
C VAL A 57 7.29 -5.42 -2.91
N PHE A 58 7.12 -4.64 -3.98
CA PHE A 58 8.22 -4.22 -4.85
C PHE A 58 9.31 -3.49 -4.06
N ALA A 59 8.94 -2.57 -3.17
CA ALA A 59 9.89 -1.87 -2.31
C ALA A 59 10.74 -2.83 -1.46
N GLY A 60 10.10 -3.82 -0.80
CA GLY A 60 10.80 -4.79 0.03
C GLY A 60 11.69 -5.75 -0.77
N LEU A 61 11.22 -6.20 -1.94
CA LEU A 61 12.01 -7.05 -2.85
C LEU A 61 13.21 -6.28 -3.42
N TRP A 62 13.01 -5.03 -3.86
CA TRP A 62 14.08 -4.19 -4.37
C TRP A 62 15.11 -3.84 -3.29
N ALA A 63 14.69 -3.70 -2.03
CA ALA A 63 15.59 -3.51 -0.89
C ALA A 63 16.23 -4.83 -0.39
N GLY A 64 15.73 -5.99 -0.83
CA GLY A 64 16.20 -7.30 -0.39
C GLY A 64 15.82 -7.67 1.05
N ALA A 65 14.90 -6.96 1.68
CA ALA A 65 14.44 -7.24 3.04
C ALA A 65 12.96 -6.89 3.24
N ALA A 66 12.21 -7.84 3.80
CA ALA A 66 10.78 -7.69 4.02
C ALA A 66 10.41 -6.56 4.98
N LEU A 67 11.33 -6.18 5.89
CA LEU A 67 11.17 -5.00 6.75
C LEU A 67 10.85 -3.75 5.93
N TRP A 68 11.53 -3.53 4.80
CA TRP A 68 11.30 -2.33 3.99
C TRP A 68 9.96 -2.32 3.26
N SER A 69 9.34 -3.49 3.04
CA SER A 69 7.95 -3.59 2.60
C SER A 69 6.99 -3.06 3.67
N ALA A 70 7.18 -3.50 4.92
CA ALA A 70 6.35 -3.03 6.04
C ALA A 70 6.54 -1.53 6.31
N VAL A 71 7.77 -1.02 6.25
CA VAL A 71 8.05 0.42 6.42
C VAL A 71 7.37 1.23 5.30
N ALA A 72 7.41 0.76 4.06
CA ALA A 72 6.71 1.40 2.94
C ALA A 72 5.19 1.46 3.18
N GLY A 73 4.59 0.35 3.60
CA GLY A 73 3.15 0.28 3.89
C GLY A 73 2.74 1.13 5.09
N LEU A 74 3.55 1.15 6.15
CA LEU A 74 3.33 2.02 7.30
C LEU A 74 3.40 3.49 6.91
N LEU A 75 4.39 3.88 6.11
CA LEU A 75 4.51 5.26 5.59
C LEU A 75 3.28 5.63 4.75
N ALA A 76 2.83 4.72 3.87
CA ALA A 76 1.61 4.94 3.10
C ALA A 76 0.39 5.12 4.01
N TYR A 77 0.25 4.29 5.05
CA TYR A 77 -0.86 4.36 6.01
C TYR A 77 -0.87 5.68 6.79
N VAL A 78 0.29 6.16 7.23
CA VAL A 78 0.43 7.47 7.88
C VAL A 78 -0.01 8.59 6.94
N VAL A 79 0.43 8.57 5.68
CA VAL A 79 0.01 9.56 4.67
C VAL A 79 -1.50 9.50 4.41
N LEU A 80 -2.08 8.30 4.33
CA LEU A 80 -3.53 8.13 4.24
C LEU A 80 -4.24 8.75 5.45
N GLY A 81 -3.72 8.55 6.66
CA GLY A 81 -4.24 9.20 7.86
C GLY A 81 -4.23 10.73 7.72
N LEU A 82 -3.14 11.31 7.21
CA LEU A 82 -3.09 12.76 6.93
C LEU A 82 -4.13 13.18 5.88
N PHE A 83 -4.40 12.35 4.88
CA PHE A 83 -5.43 12.61 3.85
C PHE A 83 -6.86 12.50 4.38
N THR A 84 -7.08 11.93 5.57
CA THR A 84 -8.39 11.96 6.25
C THR A 84 -8.60 13.23 7.08
N LEU A 85 -7.55 14.01 7.31
CA LEU A 85 -7.64 15.27 8.03
C LEU A 85 -8.19 16.36 7.11
N ASP A 86 -8.99 17.25 7.69
CA ASP A 86 -9.50 18.43 7.00
C ASP A 86 -8.45 19.55 7.01
N LEU A 87 -7.40 19.39 6.20
CA LEU A 87 -6.29 20.36 6.09
C LEU A 87 -6.52 21.41 4.99
N TRP A 88 -7.50 21.18 4.10
CA TRP A 88 -7.72 21.97 2.88
C TRP A 88 -9.22 22.07 2.52
N ASP A 89 -10.06 22.40 3.50
CA ASP A 89 -11.54 22.54 3.41
C ASP A 89 -12.33 21.26 3.05
N THR A 90 -11.68 20.25 2.48
CA THR A 90 -12.26 18.92 2.25
C THR A 90 -11.17 17.84 2.35
N PRO A 91 -11.40 16.76 3.14
CA PRO A 91 -10.44 15.67 3.23
C PRO A 91 -10.39 14.88 1.91
N LEU A 92 -9.18 14.46 1.51
CA LEU A 92 -8.96 13.64 0.32
C LEU A 92 -9.50 12.21 0.47
N ILE A 93 -9.66 11.74 1.71
CA ILE A 93 -10.27 10.45 2.04
C ILE A 93 -11.40 10.68 3.05
N ILE A 94 -12.64 10.51 2.57
CA ILE A 94 -13.83 10.70 3.39
C ILE A 94 -14.19 9.38 4.08
N THR A 95 -14.18 9.35 5.41
CA THR A 95 -14.51 8.14 6.21
C THR A 95 -15.68 8.31 7.19
N GLY A 96 -16.17 9.54 7.33
CA GLY A 96 -17.25 9.94 8.24
C GLY A 96 -18.29 10.84 7.55
N THR A 97 -19.40 11.05 8.25
CA THR A 97 -20.70 11.47 7.68
C THR A 97 -21.13 12.88 8.09
N ILE A 98 -20.22 13.87 8.09
CA ILE A 98 -20.66 15.26 8.35
C ILE A 98 -21.65 15.74 7.26
N LEU A 99 -21.64 15.07 6.10
CA LEU A 99 -22.57 15.25 4.99
C LEU A 99 -23.26 13.90 4.74
N GLU A 100 -24.51 13.74 5.17
CA GLU A 100 -25.32 12.51 5.04
C GLU A 100 -25.61 12.09 3.59
N GLU A 101 -25.14 12.82 2.58
CA GLU A 101 -25.59 12.68 1.20
C GLU A 101 -24.81 11.68 0.34
N GLN A 102 -23.68 11.11 0.80
CA GLN A 102 -22.76 10.37 -0.10
C GLN A 102 -22.23 9.04 0.49
N PRO A 103 -23.11 8.04 0.74
CA PRO A 103 -22.74 6.77 1.38
C PRO A 103 -21.70 5.95 0.59
N GLY A 104 -21.72 6.04 -0.75
CA GLY A 104 -20.76 5.35 -1.61
C GLY A 104 -19.32 5.85 -1.44
N ILE A 105 -19.15 7.17 -1.26
CA ILE A 105 -17.83 7.78 -1.06
C ILE A 105 -17.26 7.41 0.30
N VAL A 106 -18.08 7.48 1.34
CA VAL A 106 -17.69 7.04 2.69
C VAL A 106 -17.27 5.58 2.69
N LEU A 107 -18.00 4.71 1.99
CA LEU A 107 -17.65 3.30 1.87
C LEU A 107 -16.31 3.10 1.15
N ALA A 108 -16.09 3.79 0.03
CA ALA A 108 -14.82 3.75 -0.71
C ALA A 108 -13.63 4.20 0.15
N GLY A 109 -13.79 5.31 0.88
CA GLY A 109 -12.75 5.83 1.78
C GLY A 109 -12.43 4.88 2.93
N ARG A 110 -13.45 4.25 3.54
CA ARG A 110 -13.26 3.23 4.58
C ARG A 110 -12.55 1.98 4.06
N ILE A 111 -12.96 1.47 2.89
CA ILE A 111 -12.32 0.32 2.25
C ILE A 111 -10.85 0.64 1.98
N TRP A 112 -10.56 1.82 1.42
CA TRP A 112 -9.20 2.23 1.13
C TRP A 112 -8.34 2.35 2.39
N LEU A 113 -8.81 3.11 3.38
CA LEU A 113 -8.07 3.34 4.62
C LEU A 113 -7.80 2.04 5.38
N PHE A 114 -8.82 1.25 5.70
CA PHE A 114 -8.65 0.03 6.49
C PHE A 114 -8.03 -1.11 5.67
N GLY A 115 -8.37 -1.21 4.39
CA GLY A 115 -7.79 -2.18 3.47
C GLY A 115 -6.29 -1.99 3.28
N GLN A 116 -5.78 -0.76 3.41
CA GLN A 116 -4.34 -0.48 3.35
C GLN A 116 -3.55 -1.14 4.47
N ALA A 117 -4.11 -1.25 5.68
CA ALA A 117 -3.47 -1.99 6.77
C ALA A 117 -3.35 -3.48 6.43
N LEU A 118 -4.40 -4.07 5.86
CA LEU A 118 -4.38 -5.46 5.39
C LEU A 118 -3.38 -5.66 4.24
N ALA A 119 -3.32 -4.73 3.28
CA ALA A 119 -2.35 -4.74 2.20
C ALA A 119 -0.92 -4.74 2.72
N THR A 120 -0.63 -3.94 3.76
CA THR A 120 0.70 -3.87 4.39
C THR A 120 1.11 -5.21 5.00
N ILE A 121 0.19 -5.87 5.72
CA ILE A 121 0.43 -7.19 6.31
C ILE A 121 0.66 -8.22 5.19
N ALA A 122 -0.20 -8.24 4.17
CA ALA A 122 -0.07 -9.14 3.04
C ALA A 122 1.26 -8.96 2.31
N ALA A 123 1.67 -7.71 2.05
CA ALA A 123 2.91 -7.38 1.38
C ALA A 123 4.15 -7.85 2.16
N LEU A 124 4.15 -7.66 3.48
CA LEU A 124 5.20 -8.16 4.38
C LEU A 124 5.31 -9.69 4.29
N LEU A 125 4.19 -10.40 4.34
CA LEU A 125 4.16 -11.86 4.27
C LEU A 125 4.63 -12.37 2.90
N ILE A 126 4.12 -11.79 1.80
CA ILE A 126 4.51 -12.12 0.43
C ILE A 126 6.02 -11.91 0.25
N THR A 127 6.53 -10.72 0.60
CA THR A 127 7.96 -10.39 0.49
C THR A 127 8.82 -11.35 1.31
N SER A 128 8.41 -11.65 2.53
CA SER A 128 9.12 -12.60 3.41
C SER A 128 9.21 -13.99 2.80
N ARG A 129 8.11 -14.48 2.22
CA ARG A 129 8.04 -15.79 1.57
C ARG A 129 8.91 -15.84 0.32
N VAL A 130 8.80 -14.84 -0.56
CA VAL A 130 9.59 -14.76 -1.80
C VAL A 130 11.09 -14.73 -1.49
N LEU A 131 11.53 -13.89 -0.56
CA LEU A 131 12.95 -13.83 -0.18
C LEU A 131 13.44 -15.12 0.49
N ALA A 132 12.59 -15.80 1.28
CA ALA A 132 12.94 -17.08 1.89
C ALA A 132 13.11 -18.19 0.83
N MET A 133 12.23 -18.24 -0.17
CA MET A 133 12.33 -19.19 -1.28
C MET A 133 13.60 -18.95 -2.11
N ALA A 134 13.92 -17.70 -2.43
CA ALA A 134 15.14 -17.36 -3.16
C ALA A 134 16.41 -17.80 -2.43
N ARG A 135 16.48 -17.60 -1.10
CA ARG A 135 17.62 -18.05 -0.29
C ARG A 135 17.78 -19.58 -0.29
N ARG A 136 16.67 -20.32 -0.21
CA ARG A 136 16.70 -21.80 -0.22
C ARG A 136 17.15 -22.34 -1.58
N ALA A 137 16.65 -21.77 -2.67
CA ALA A 137 17.04 -22.17 -4.02
C ALA A 137 18.54 -21.94 -4.27
N GLY A 138 19.10 -20.81 -3.80
CA GLY A 138 20.53 -20.55 -3.88
C GLY A 138 21.37 -21.58 -3.10
N ALA A 139 20.95 -21.94 -1.89
CA ALA A 139 21.66 -22.93 -1.08
C ALA A 139 21.68 -24.34 -1.71
N GLN A 140 20.66 -24.70 -2.49
CA GLN A 140 20.62 -25.99 -3.21
C GLN A 140 21.53 -26.03 -4.44
N GLN A 141 21.90 -24.88 -5.01
CA GLN A 141 22.81 -24.81 -6.15
C GLN A 141 24.29 -24.88 -5.74
N GLU A 142 24.58 -24.58 -4.46
CA GLU A 142 25.94 -24.61 -3.89
C GLU A 142 26.30 -25.94 -3.21
N ALA A 143 25.34 -26.87 -3.10
CA ALA A 143 25.50 -28.21 -2.51
C ALA A 143 25.65 -29.29 -3.59
#